data_AF-A0A4S8UQU2-F1
#
_entry.id   AF-A0A4S8UQU2-F1
#
_cell.length_a   1.000
_cell.length_b   1.000
_cell.length_c   1.000
_cell.angle_alpha   90.00
_cell.angle_beta   90.00
_cell.angle_gamma   90.00
#
_symmetry.space_group_name_H-M   'P 1'
#
loop_
_entity.id
_entity.type
_entity.pdbx_description
1 polymer ?
#
loop_
_entity_poly.entity_id
_entity_poly.type
_entity_poly.pdbx_seq_one_letter_code
_entity_poly.pdbx_strand_id
1 'polypeptide(L)'
;MSSSRLLTTTLRNTTRRNTRNILLPTTPILRTFTTTTTLSTKDTKMSTSPPKHEMVYFPSLTSAVRSFGQFRKVIHTGLYSQLVTMEIPVGGDIGNEVHMVDQVLIFTSGEGKAVVGGREQDIKASDVVVVPAGTEHQFYNTSKDKPLELVTVYSPAEHDPRTVHKTKEEGDEEEDAGKDEAPEWSRQSTDVNEKKGLVKEEGGPYENGDDGRHGRKVE
;
A
#
# COMPACT_ATOMS: atom_id res chain seq x y z
N MET A 1 27.88 28.42 66.26
CA MET A 1 26.74 27.77 65.58
C MET A 1 27.23 27.21 64.25
N SER A 2 26.97 25.92 64.00
CA SER A 2 27.10 25.13 62.73
C SER A 2 28.41 25.26 61.92
N SER A 3 29.33 24.29 61.89
CA SER A 3 29.31 22.91 61.37
C SER A 3 29.19 22.77 59.84
N SER A 4 30.32 22.44 59.18
CA SER A 4 30.45 21.34 58.20
C SER A 4 31.87 21.27 57.63
N ARG A 5 32.53 20.12 57.81
CA ARG A 5 33.83 19.76 57.19
C ARG A 5 33.59 18.74 56.08
N LEU A 6 34.33 18.93 54.99
CA LEU A 6 34.43 18.06 53.82
C LEU A 6 35.30 16.80 54.06
N LEU A 7 35.04 15.78 53.22
CA LEU A 7 35.94 14.77 52.59
C LEU A 7 36.83 13.95 53.57
N THR A 8 37.03 12.63 53.44
CA THR A 8 37.56 11.91 52.27
C THR A 8 37.59 10.40 52.55
N THR A 9 37.56 9.62 51.47
CA THR A 9 37.79 8.19 51.23
C THR A 9 38.80 7.45 52.12
N THR A 10 38.56 6.16 52.46
CA THR A 10 39.60 5.12 52.40
C THR A 10 39.03 3.71 52.23
N LEU A 11 39.71 2.93 51.37
CA LEU A 11 39.46 1.54 50.97
C LEU A 11 39.58 0.53 52.12
N ARG A 12 38.91 -0.63 51.97
CA ARG A 12 39.34 -1.91 52.53
C ARG A 12 39.23 -3.04 51.50
N ASN A 13 40.39 -3.54 51.08
CA ASN A 13 40.64 -4.91 50.63
C ASN A 13 41.14 -5.67 51.89
N THR A 14 41.01 -6.97 52.16
CA THR A 14 40.88 -8.22 51.40
C THR A 14 40.70 -9.34 52.43
N THR A 15 39.89 -10.39 52.17
CA THR A 15 40.23 -11.76 52.62
C THR A 15 39.63 -12.83 51.70
N ARG A 16 40.53 -13.60 51.08
CA ARG A 16 40.47 -14.98 50.54
C ARG A 16 39.19 -15.81 50.82
N ARG A 17 38.71 -16.52 49.79
CA ARG A 17 38.45 -17.96 49.86
C ARG A 17 38.45 -18.61 48.47
N ASN A 18 39.03 -19.81 48.45
CA ASN A 18 39.38 -20.65 47.32
C ASN A 18 38.35 -21.78 47.22
N THR A 19 37.59 -21.90 46.14
CA THR A 19 36.76 -23.08 45.85
C THR A 19 36.55 -23.28 44.34
N ARG A 20 37.28 -24.27 43.80
CA ARG A 20 36.89 -25.27 42.79
C ARG A 20 36.06 -24.80 41.58
N ASN A 21 36.71 -24.81 40.41
CA ASN A 21 36.06 -24.80 39.10
C ASN A 21 35.11 -26.01 38.96
N ILE A 22 33.82 -25.76 38.88
CA ILE A 22 32.81 -26.72 38.44
C ILE A 22 32.49 -26.36 36.99
N LEU A 23 32.94 -27.20 36.06
CA LEU A 23 32.59 -27.10 34.65
C LEU A 23 31.15 -27.62 34.49
N LEU A 24 30.20 -26.73 34.23
CA LEU A 24 28.83 -27.10 33.85
C LEU A 24 28.80 -27.43 32.34
N PRO A 25 28.16 -28.52 31.90
CA PRO A 25 28.04 -28.83 30.48
C PRO A 25 27.07 -27.83 29.83
N THR A 26 27.55 -27.08 28.85
CA THR A 26 26.71 -26.25 27.98
C THR A 26 26.02 -27.15 26.96
N THR A 27 24.74 -27.44 27.15
CA THR A 27 23.90 -27.99 26.10
C THR A 27 23.60 -26.90 25.07
N PRO A 28 23.74 -27.15 23.76
CA PRO A 28 23.33 -26.19 22.76
C PRO A 28 21.80 -26.11 22.77
N ILE A 29 21.26 -24.96 23.17
CA ILE A 29 19.85 -24.64 22.96
C ILE A 29 19.68 -24.50 21.44
N LEU A 30 19.11 -25.53 20.82
CA LEU A 30 18.67 -25.47 19.44
C LEU A 30 17.56 -24.42 19.37
N ARG A 31 17.91 -23.20 18.95
CA ARG A 31 16.92 -22.18 18.58
C ARG A 31 16.09 -22.76 17.45
N THR A 32 14.85 -23.13 17.76
CA THR A 32 13.86 -23.41 16.75
C THR A 32 13.60 -22.12 15.99
N PHE A 33 14.06 -22.06 14.74
CA PHE A 33 13.63 -21.02 13.83
C PHE A 33 12.13 -21.21 13.63
N THR A 34 11.35 -20.28 14.18
CA THR A 34 9.92 -20.19 13.89
C THR A 34 9.85 -19.83 12.41
N THR A 35 9.40 -20.77 11.58
CA THR A 35 9.10 -20.51 10.18
C THR A 35 8.12 -19.35 10.17
N THR A 36 8.57 -18.17 9.75
CA THR A 36 7.67 -17.04 9.51
C THR A 36 6.84 -17.48 8.33
N THR A 37 5.57 -17.81 8.58
CA THR A 37 4.61 -18.02 7.50
C THR A 37 4.53 -16.71 6.75
N THR A 38 5.22 -16.62 5.61
CA THR A 38 5.04 -15.52 4.66
C THR A 38 3.59 -15.50 4.27
N LEU A 39 2.85 -14.51 4.75
CA LEU A 39 1.51 -14.23 4.28
C LEU A 39 1.63 -13.83 2.79
N SER A 40 0.79 -14.42 1.95
CA SER A 40 0.80 -14.13 0.51
C SER A 40 0.38 -12.69 0.27
N THR A 41 1.28 -11.89 -0.31
CA THR A 41 1.08 -10.50 -0.75
C THR A 41 0.35 -10.39 -2.08
N LYS A 42 0.05 -11.53 -2.73
CA LYS A 42 -0.69 -11.59 -3.99
C LYS A 42 -2.05 -12.28 -3.84
N ASP A 43 -3.09 -11.70 -4.42
CA ASP A 43 -4.42 -12.29 -4.60
C ASP A 43 -4.44 -13.15 -5.87
N THR A 44 -4.34 -14.47 -5.70
CA THR A 44 -4.27 -15.42 -6.82
C THR A 44 -5.55 -15.52 -7.65
N LYS A 45 -6.65 -14.89 -7.21
CA LYS A 45 -7.89 -14.80 -7.98
C LYS A 45 -7.87 -13.67 -9.01
N MET A 46 -6.96 -12.71 -8.86
CA MET A 46 -6.84 -11.57 -9.78
C MET A 46 -6.07 -11.99 -11.05
N SER A 47 -6.57 -11.54 -12.20
CA SER A 47 -5.96 -11.80 -13.51
C SER A 47 -4.73 -10.90 -13.74
N THR A 48 -3.70 -11.45 -14.38
CA THR A 48 -2.56 -10.69 -14.92
C THR A 48 -2.69 -10.38 -16.41
N SER A 49 -3.72 -10.92 -17.08
CA SER A 49 -4.05 -10.60 -18.48
C SER A 49 -4.85 -9.29 -18.57
N PRO A 50 -4.89 -8.64 -19.75
CA PRO A 50 -5.75 -7.49 -20.00
C PRO A 50 -7.21 -7.72 -19.58
N PRO A 51 -7.94 -6.67 -19.17
CA PRO A 51 -9.31 -6.79 -18.71
C PRO A 51 -10.22 -7.29 -19.84
N LYS A 52 -11.28 -7.99 -19.43
CA LYS A 52 -12.42 -8.30 -20.30
C LYS A 52 -13.28 -7.05 -20.46
N HIS A 53 -13.98 -6.92 -21.59
CA HIS A 53 -14.96 -5.83 -21.77
C HIS A 53 -16.29 -6.24 -21.12
N GLU A 54 -16.30 -6.27 -19.79
CA GLU A 54 -17.47 -6.59 -18.97
C GLU A 54 -17.59 -5.62 -17.80
N MET A 55 -18.79 -5.53 -17.23
CA MET A 55 -19.02 -4.67 -16.06
C MET A 55 -18.28 -5.23 -14.84
N VAL A 56 -17.47 -4.39 -14.21
CA VAL A 56 -16.93 -4.63 -12.87
C VAL A 56 -17.67 -3.73 -11.88
N TYR A 57 -18.41 -4.33 -10.95
CA TYR A 57 -19.28 -3.63 -10.02
C TYR A 57 -18.87 -3.86 -8.56
N PHE A 58 -18.64 -2.77 -7.83
CA PHE A 58 -18.28 -2.79 -6.41
C PHE A 58 -19.38 -2.14 -5.57
N PRO A 59 -20.32 -2.92 -5.01
CA PRO A 59 -21.39 -2.37 -4.20
C PRO A 59 -20.82 -1.70 -2.94
N SER A 60 -21.28 -0.47 -2.67
CA SER A 60 -20.94 0.29 -1.46
C SER A 60 -19.43 0.51 -1.24
N LEU A 61 -18.64 0.52 -2.31
CA LEU A 61 -17.17 0.65 -2.21
C LEU A 61 -16.73 1.91 -1.45
N THR A 62 -17.43 3.03 -1.67
CA THR A 62 -17.11 4.33 -1.08
C THR A 62 -17.89 4.64 0.20
N SER A 63 -18.59 3.64 0.76
CA SER A 63 -19.41 3.83 1.96
C SER A 63 -18.55 3.99 3.21
N ALA A 64 -18.89 4.96 4.07
CA ALA A 64 -18.18 5.23 5.31
C ALA A 64 -18.32 4.14 6.41
N VAL A 65 -19.20 3.15 6.21
CA VAL A 65 -19.34 1.99 7.14
C VAL A 65 -18.51 0.78 6.71
N ARG A 66 -17.78 0.89 5.60
CA ARG A 66 -16.86 -0.14 5.14
C ARG A 66 -15.54 -0.05 5.95
N SER A 67 -14.76 -1.13 5.93
CA SER A 67 -13.34 -1.15 6.26
C SER A 67 -12.63 -2.03 5.24
N PHE A 68 -11.44 -1.62 4.80
CA PHE A 68 -10.66 -2.35 3.79
C PHE A 68 -9.75 -3.39 4.43
N GLY A 69 -9.21 -3.11 5.62
CA GLY A 69 -8.40 -4.01 6.44
C GLY A 69 -7.03 -4.35 5.84
N GLN A 70 -6.61 -3.66 4.78
CA GLN A 70 -5.30 -3.80 4.14
C GLN A 70 -4.74 -2.41 3.86
N PHE A 71 -3.44 -2.23 4.07
CA PHE A 71 -2.75 -0.99 3.71
C PHE A 71 -2.94 -0.66 2.23
N ARG A 72 -2.78 -1.65 1.35
CA ARG A 72 -3.02 -1.51 -0.09
C ARG A 72 -3.61 -2.77 -0.67
N LYS A 73 -4.64 -2.65 -1.50
CA LYS A 73 -5.15 -3.76 -2.31
C LYS A 73 -5.59 -3.27 -3.67
N VAL A 74 -5.03 -3.86 -4.72
CA VAL A 74 -5.54 -3.70 -6.09
C VAL A 74 -6.85 -4.48 -6.19
N ILE A 75 -7.92 -3.80 -6.63
CA ILE A 75 -9.25 -4.41 -6.79
C ILE A 75 -9.70 -4.47 -8.26
N HIS A 76 -9.09 -3.68 -9.14
CA HIS A 76 -9.26 -3.80 -10.59
C HIS A 76 -8.09 -3.15 -11.33
N THR A 77 -7.61 -3.77 -12.41
CA THR A 77 -6.64 -3.16 -13.33
C THR A 77 -7.25 -3.16 -14.73
N GLY A 78 -7.49 -1.97 -15.26
CA GLY A 78 -7.95 -1.73 -16.62
C GLY A 78 -6.79 -1.42 -17.57
N LEU A 79 -7.08 -1.23 -18.86
CA LEU A 79 -6.06 -0.88 -19.86
C LEU A 79 -5.40 0.48 -19.60
N TYR A 80 -6.14 1.43 -19.02
CA TYR A 80 -5.71 2.81 -18.86
C TYR A 80 -5.79 3.30 -17.42
N SER A 81 -6.27 2.48 -16.49
CA SER A 81 -6.39 2.86 -15.08
C SER A 81 -6.35 1.66 -14.14
N GLN A 82 -6.04 1.91 -12.88
CA GLN A 82 -6.05 0.90 -11.83
C GLN A 82 -6.79 1.42 -10.61
N LEU A 83 -7.70 0.62 -10.09
CA LEU A 83 -8.49 0.90 -8.90
C LEU A 83 -7.91 0.15 -7.70
N VAL A 84 -7.58 0.90 -6.66
CA VAL A 84 -6.91 0.41 -5.46
C VAL A 84 -7.68 0.90 -4.24
N THR A 85 -7.73 0.09 -3.18
CA THR A 85 -8.26 0.49 -1.87
C THR A 85 -7.12 0.54 -0.86
N MET A 86 -7.15 1.51 0.04
CA MET A 86 -6.13 1.67 1.08
C MET A 86 -6.76 1.99 2.42
N GLU A 87 -6.14 1.49 3.48
CA GLU A 87 -6.47 1.80 4.88
C GLU A 87 -5.18 2.18 5.62
N ILE A 88 -5.09 3.45 6.01
CA ILE A 88 -3.94 3.99 6.71
C ILE A 88 -4.24 3.98 8.21
N PRO A 89 -3.44 3.28 9.03
CA PRO A 89 -3.69 3.19 10.47
C PRO A 89 -3.60 4.56 11.14
N VAL A 90 -4.16 4.67 12.34
CA VAL A 90 -4.11 5.90 13.15
C VAL A 90 -2.66 6.33 13.35
N GLY A 91 -2.36 7.59 12.97
CA GLY A 91 -1.01 8.15 13.05
C GLY A 91 -0.03 7.63 12.00
N GLY A 92 -0.48 6.78 11.08
CA GLY A 92 0.32 6.31 9.93
C GLY A 92 0.26 7.25 8.73
N ASP A 93 1.00 6.88 7.69
CA ASP A 93 1.08 7.60 6.42
C ASP A 93 1.22 6.63 5.24
N ILE A 94 1.11 7.15 4.01
CA ILE A 94 1.28 6.35 2.79
C ILE A 94 2.75 6.17 2.44
N GLY A 95 3.56 7.22 2.56
CA GLY A 95 4.92 7.27 2.05
C GLY A 95 5.12 8.52 1.19
N ASN A 96 6.36 9.01 1.10
CA ASN A 96 6.67 10.15 0.24
C ASN A 96 6.93 9.63 -1.18
N GLU A 97 5.95 9.83 -2.06
CA GLU A 97 5.92 9.16 -3.36
C GLU A 97 6.07 10.14 -4.52
N VAL A 98 6.66 9.66 -5.61
CA VAL A 98 6.65 10.29 -6.93
C VAL A 98 6.47 9.18 -7.97
N HIS A 99 5.37 9.22 -8.71
CA HIS A 99 5.12 8.28 -9.81
C HIS A 99 4.87 9.03 -11.13
N MET A 100 5.02 8.32 -12.25
CA MET A 100 4.89 8.88 -13.60
C MET A 100 3.46 8.82 -14.15
N VAL A 101 2.48 8.60 -13.28
CA VAL A 101 1.06 8.43 -13.62
C VAL A 101 0.23 9.48 -12.90
N ASP A 102 -0.96 9.80 -13.41
CA ASP A 102 -1.89 10.60 -12.62
C ASP A 102 -2.53 9.72 -11.55
N GLN A 103 -2.81 10.31 -10.38
CA GLN A 103 -3.51 9.62 -9.30
C GLN A 103 -4.66 10.46 -8.75
N VAL A 104 -5.82 9.83 -8.55
CA VAL A 104 -6.99 10.43 -7.92
C VAL A 104 -7.34 9.67 -6.65
N LEU A 105 -7.29 10.33 -5.50
CA LEU A 105 -7.58 9.75 -4.19
C LEU A 105 -8.94 10.27 -3.70
N ILE A 106 -9.84 9.35 -3.39
CA ILE A 106 -11.20 9.61 -2.90
C ILE A 106 -11.28 9.09 -1.47
N PHE A 107 -11.37 9.99 -0.50
CA PHE A 107 -11.36 9.63 0.92
C PHE A 107 -12.76 9.20 1.35
N THR A 108 -12.88 8.03 1.97
CA THR A 108 -14.16 7.41 2.33
C THR A 108 -14.41 7.42 3.84
N SER A 109 -13.34 7.50 4.64
CA SER A 109 -13.41 7.53 6.10
C SER A 109 -12.18 8.24 6.69
N GLY A 110 -12.30 8.73 7.92
CA GLY A 110 -11.21 9.39 8.63
C GLY A 110 -10.98 10.86 8.24
N GLU A 111 -9.98 11.42 8.87
CA GLU A 111 -9.41 12.75 8.69
C GLU A 111 -7.90 12.63 8.52
N GLY A 112 -7.33 13.47 7.67
CA GLY A 112 -5.92 13.42 7.33
C GLY A 112 -5.37 14.76 6.86
N LYS A 113 -4.10 14.73 6.45
CA LYS A 113 -3.41 15.85 5.82
C LYS A 113 -2.77 15.37 4.53
N ALA A 114 -3.11 16.02 3.42
CA ALA A 114 -2.44 15.86 2.14
C ALA A 114 -1.31 16.89 2.02
N VAL A 115 -0.15 16.46 1.52
CA VAL A 115 0.94 17.32 1.09
C VAL A 115 1.21 16.98 -0.37
N VAL A 116 0.91 17.89 -1.30
CA VAL A 116 1.05 17.65 -2.75
C VAL A 116 1.78 18.81 -3.38
N GLY A 117 2.94 18.56 -4.00
CA GLY A 117 3.78 19.60 -4.60
C GLY A 117 4.13 20.71 -3.60
N GLY A 118 4.36 20.36 -2.33
CA GLY A 118 4.65 21.29 -1.24
C GLY A 118 3.45 22.07 -0.69
N ARG A 119 2.22 21.83 -1.18
CA ARG A 119 1.00 22.43 -0.62
C ARG A 119 0.34 21.48 0.37
N GLU A 120 0.05 21.98 1.56
CA GLU A 120 -0.71 21.26 2.58
C GLU A 120 -2.21 21.52 2.47
N GLN A 121 -3.02 20.50 2.74
CA GLN A 121 -4.47 20.58 2.83
C GLN A 121 -4.98 19.55 3.85
N ASP A 122 -5.81 19.99 4.80
CA ASP A 122 -6.55 19.07 5.66
C ASP A 122 -7.68 18.43 4.83
N ILE A 123 -7.83 17.12 4.96
CA ILE A 123 -8.74 16.30 4.16
C ILE A 123 -9.59 15.41 5.07
N LYS A 124 -10.77 15.03 4.60
CA LYS A 124 -11.69 14.12 5.30
C LYS A 124 -12.55 13.32 4.33
N ALA A 125 -13.38 12.44 4.87
CA ALA A 125 -14.34 11.67 4.09
C ALA A 125 -15.17 12.56 3.12
N SER A 126 -15.34 12.06 1.89
CA SER A 126 -15.93 12.73 0.71
C SER A 126 -15.06 13.77 0.01
N ASP A 127 -13.88 14.11 0.52
CA ASP A 127 -12.93 14.93 -0.21
C ASP A 127 -12.23 14.11 -1.30
N VAL A 128 -11.76 14.81 -2.33
CA VAL A 128 -11.01 14.23 -3.46
C VAL A 128 -9.73 15.03 -3.65
N VAL A 129 -8.60 14.32 -3.80
CA VAL A 129 -7.31 14.91 -4.13
C VAL A 129 -6.83 14.32 -5.46
N VAL A 130 -6.36 15.19 -6.35
CA VAL A 130 -5.74 14.81 -7.61
C VAL A 130 -4.25 15.13 -7.53
N VAL A 131 -3.43 14.14 -7.84
CA VAL A 131 -1.98 14.24 -7.90
C VAL A 131 -1.56 14.04 -9.37
N PRO A 132 -1.11 15.11 -10.04
CA PRO A 132 -0.58 15.00 -11.40
C PRO A 132 0.73 14.20 -11.43
N ALA A 133 0.96 13.49 -12.54
CA ALA A 133 2.20 12.74 -12.77
C ALA A 133 3.47 13.56 -12.50
N GLY A 134 4.44 12.94 -11.86
CA GLY A 134 5.72 13.55 -11.49
C GLY A 134 5.66 14.52 -10.30
N THR A 135 4.52 14.59 -9.60
CA THR A 135 4.36 15.45 -8.42
C THR A 135 4.64 14.66 -7.14
N GLU A 136 5.54 15.18 -6.30
CA GLU A 136 5.75 14.66 -4.95
C GLU A 136 4.49 14.78 -4.10
N HIS A 137 4.13 13.70 -3.41
CA HIS A 137 2.93 13.66 -2.59
C HIS A 137 3.06 12.74 -1.38
N GLN A 138 2.35 13.10 -0.31
CA GLN A 138 2.26 12.33 0.93
C GLN A 138 0.92 12.59 1.61
N PHE A 139 0.40 11.57 2.31
CA PHE A 139 -0.87 11.60 3.01
C PHE A 139 -0.72 11.02 4.41
N TYR A 140 -1.04 11.83 5.41
CA TYR A 140 -0.98 11.45 6.82
C TYR A 140 -2.38 11.20 7.36
N ASN A 141 -2.56 10.13 8.14
CA ASN A 141 -3.75 9.97 8.96
C ASN A 141 -3.62 10.78 10.26
N THR A 142 -4.41 11.83 10.39
CA THR A 142 -4.42 12.74 11.56
C THR A 142 -5.57 12.47 12.53
N SER A 143 -6.39 11.45 12.25
CA SER A 143 -7.48 11.02 13.13
C SER A 143 -6.92 10.49 14.45
N LYS A 144 -7.68 10.63 15.54
CA LYS A 144 -7.27 10.14 16.86
C LYS A 144 -7.56 8.66 17.09
N ASP A 145 -8.60 8.14 16.44
CA ASP A 145 -9.21 6.85 16.77
C ASP A 145 -9.75 6.09 15.55
N LYS A 146 -9.53 6.62 14.34
CA LYS A 146 -10.07 6.06 13.10
C LYS A 146 -9.01 5.92 12.01
N PRO A 147 -9.01 4.82 11.24
CA PRO A 147 -8.22 4.75 10.01
C PRO A 147 -8.64 5.82 8.99
N LEU A 148 -7.69 6.27 8.19
CA LEU A 148 -7.95 7.03 6.98
C LEU A 148 -8.13 6.02 5.86
N GLU A 149 -9.35 5.94 5.33
CA GLU A 149 -9.68 5.01 4.26
C GLU A 149 -9.92 5.76 2.97
N LEU A 150 -9.46 5.17 1.88
CA LEU A 150 -9.63 5.76 0.56
C LEU A 150 -9.71 4.70 -0.53
N VAL A 151 -10.32 5.14 -1.63
CA VAL A 151 -10.21 4.49 -2.93
C VAL A 151 -9.32 5.39 -3.78
N THR A 152 -8.36 4.82 -4.49
CA THR A 152 -7.50 5.56 -5.40
C THR A 152 -7.52 4.98 -6.80
N VAL A 153 -7.43 5.86 -7.78
CA VAL A 153 -7.35 5.54 -9.20
C VAL A 153 -5.99 6.03 -9.72
N TYR A 154 -5.16 5.11 -10.18
CA TYR A 154 -3.97 5.43 -10.97
C TYR A 154 -4.32 5.41 -12.46
N SER A 155 -3.69 6.27 -13.25
CA SER A 155 -3.87 6.34 -14.70
C SER A 155 -2.55 6.68 -15.42
N PRO A 156 -1.85 5.70 -16.04
CA PRO A 156 -2.13 4.26 -16.10
C PRO A 156 -1.90 3.51 -14.76
N ALA A 157 -1.98 2.17 -14.78
CA ALA A 157 -1.76 1.34 -13.59
C ALA A 157 -0.34 1.50 -13.00
N GLU A 158 -0.23 1.39 -11.68
CA GLU A 158 1.05 1.53 -10.96
C GLU A 158 1.54 0.20 -10.37
N HIS A 159 0.65 -0.63 -9.84
CA HIS A 159 0.99 -1.83 -9.07
C HIS A 159 0.73 -3.14 -9.84
N ASP A 160 1.27 -4.27 -9.36
CA ASP A 160 0.92 -5.61 -9.89
C ASP A 160 -0.59 -5.84 -9.70
N PRO A 161 -1.32 -6.39 -10.70
CA PRO A 161 -2.77 -6.56 -10.63
C PRO A 161 -3.28 -7.40 -9.45
N ARG A 162 -2.38 -8.17 -8.82
CA ARG A 162 -2.68 -9.07 -7.71
C ARG A 162 -2.28 -8.49 -6.35
N THR A 163 -1.74 -7.28 -6.30
CA THR A 163 -1.15 -6.72 -5.07
C THR A 163 -2.13 -6.61 -3.90
N VAL A 164 -1.67 -7.12 -2.75
CA VAL A 164 -2.30 -7.04 -1.43
C VAL A 164 -1.20 -6.86 -0.39
N HIS A 165 -1.06 -5.66 0.15
CA HIS A 165 -0.14 -5.33 1.24
C HIS A 165 -0.93 -5.12 2.52
N LYS A 166 -0.63 -5.89 3.56
CA LYS A 166 -1.30 -5.74 4.85
C LYS A 166 -0.79 -4.53 5.61
N THR A 167 0.50 -4.25 5.47
CA THR A 167 1.16 -3.13 6.13
C THR A 167 1.91 -2.28 5.11
N LYS A 168 2.30 -1.09 5.54
CA LYS A 168 3.14 -0.20 4.73
C LYS A 168 4.49 -0.85 4.43
N GLU A 169 5.10 -1.47 5.43
CA GLU A 169 6.42 -2.10 5.32
C GLU A 169 6.44 -3.23 4.28
N GLU A 170 5.38 -4.03 4.20
CA GLU A 170 5.23 -5.04 3.14
C GLU A 170 5.19 -4.37 1.76
N GLY A 171 4.49 -3.25 1.64
CA GLY A 171 4.39 -2.51 0.38
C GLY A 171 5.70 -1.87 -0.05
N ASP A 172 6.36 -1.16 0.86
CA ASP A 172 7.67 -0.56 0.62
C ASP A 172 8.70 -1.64 0.21
N GLU A 173 8.71 -2.80 0.88
CA GLU A 173 9.63 -3.90 0.55
C GLU A 173 9.36 -4.49 -0.85
N GLU A 174 8.10 -4.66 -1.25
CA GLU A 174 7.79 -5.19 -2.58
C GLU A 174 8.09 -4.20 -3.70
N GLU A 175 7.84 -2.90 -3.48
CA GLU A 175 8.19 -1.84 -4.43
C GLU A 175 9.71 -1.74 -4.60
N ASP A 176 10.48 -1.65 -3.51
CA ASP A 176 11.95 -1.61 -3.55
C ASP A 176 12.56 -2.86 -4.22
N ALA A 177 11.90 -4.02 -4.06
CA ALA A 177 12.31 -5.28 -4.68
C ALA A 177 11.83 -5.46 -6.12
N GLY A 178 11.07 -4.52 -6.69
CA GLY A 178 10.49 -4.60 -8.03
C GLY A 178 9.46 -5.74 -8.20
N LYS A 179 8.78 -6.10 -7.11
CA LYS A 179 7.75 -7.17 -7.07
C LYS A 179 6.33 -6.62 -7.17
N ASP A 180 6.16 -5.31 -7.13
CA ASP A 180 4.87 -4.61 -7.23
C ASP A 180 4.79 -3.70 -8.46
N GLU A 181 5.09 -4.26 -9.64
CA GLU A 181 5.15 -3.51 -10.89
C GLU A 181 3.88 -3.65 -11.72
N ALA A 182 3.44 -2.54 -12.31
CA ALA A 182 2.38 -2.52 -13.29
C ALA A 182 2.68 -3.46 -14.48
N PRO A 183 1.66 -4.14 -15.03
CA PRO A 183 1.88 -4.99 -16.20
C PRO A 183 2.12 -4.13 -17.44
N GLU A 184 3.05 -4.56 -18.31
CA GLU A 184 3.46 -3.80 -19.51
C GLU A 184 2.29 -3.39 -20.42
N TRP A 185 1.26 -4.25 -20.51
CA TRP A 185 0.08 -3.99 -21.34
C TRP A 185 -0.75 -2.79 -20.84
N SER A 186 -0.67 -2.45 -19.55
CA SER A 186 -1.39 -1.30 -18.96
C SER A 186 -0.71 0.04 -19.23
N ARG A 187 0.52 0.02 -19.75
CA ARG A 187 1.33 1.21 -20.08
C ARG A 187 1.30 1.54 -21.58
N GLN A 188 0.53 0.79 -22.38
CA GLN A 188 0.47 0.97 -23.83
C GLN A 188 -0.47 2.13 -24.21
N SER A 189 -0.12 2.83 -25.29
CA SER A 189 -0.98 3.89 -25.83
C SER A 189 -2.25 3.34 -26.47
N THR A 190 -3.24 4.20 -26.65
CA THR A 190 -4.49 3.88 -27.35
C THR A 190 -4.23 3.30 -28.74
N ASP A 191 -3.37 3.93 -29.55
CA ASP A 191 -3.01 3.44 -30.89
C ASP A 191 -2.48 1.99 -30.90
N VAL A 192 -1.69 1.62 -29.87
CA VAL A 192 -1.15 0.26 -29.77
C VAL A 192 -2.26 -0.72 -29.37
N ASN A 193 -3.12 -0.32 -28.44
CA ASN A 193 -4.24 -1.15 -27.99
C ASN A 193 -5.29 -1.34 -29.10
N GLU A 194 -5.54 -0.32 -29.92
CA GLU A 194 -6.41 -0.41 -31.10
C GLU A 194 -5.85 -1.36 -32.15
N LYS A 195 -4.56 -1.24 -32.47
CA LYS A 195 -3.89 -2.17 -33.41
C LYS A 195 -3.91 -3.62 -32.92
N LYS A 196 -3.89 -3.83 -31.61
CA LYS A 196 -4.02 -5.16 -30.97
C LYS A 196 -5.48 -5.63 -30.85
N GLY A 197 -6.46 -4.80 -31.23
CA GLY A 197 -7.89 -5.09 -31.08
C GLY A 197 -8.37 -5.13 -29.63
N LEU A 198 -7.58 -4.60 -28.69
CA LEU A 198 -7.93 -4.52 -27.27
C LEU A 198 -8.89 -3.37 -26.97
N VAL A 199 -8.96 -2.37 -27.85
CA VAL A 199 -9.94 -1.27 -27.83
C VAL A 199 -10.34 -0.97 -29.26
N LYS A 200 -11.58 -0.54 -29.46
CA LYS A 200 -12.16 -0.18 -30.76
C LYS A 200 -13.02 1.05 -30.59
N GLU A 201 -12.92 2.01 -31.51
CA GLU A 201 -13.68 3.25 -31.45
C GLU A 201 -15.19 3.00 -31.59
N GLU A 202 -15.62 2.08 -32.47
CA GLU A 202 -17.02 1.65 -32.57
C GLU A 202 -17.51 0.78 -31.38
N GLY A 203 -16.60 0.46 -30.45
CA GLY A 203 -16.76 -0.59 -29.46
C GLY A 203 -16.63 -1.98 -30.07
N GLY A 204 -17.15 -3.02 -29.42
CA GLY A 204 -17.01 -4.41 -29.84
C GLY A 204 -17.46 -4.73 -31.30
N PRO A 205 -17.38 -5.99 -31.73
CA PRO A 205 -17.25 -7.16 -30.88
C PRO A 205 -15.83 -7.42 -30.40
N TYR A 206 -15.69 -7.86 -29.14
CA TYR A 206 -14.45 -8.37 -28.59
C TYR A 206 -14.59 -9.87 -28.31
N GLU A 207 -13.49 -10.61 -28.40
CA GLU A 207 -13.52 -12.06 -28.22
C GLU A 207 -13.90 -12.49 -26.79
N ASN A 208 -13.63 -11.64 -25.79
CA ASN A 208 -13.60 -12.03 -24.37
C ASN A 208 -14.48 -11.18 -23.45
N GLY A 209 -15.64 -10.75 -23.93
CA GLY A 209 -16.57 -9.90 -23.17
C GLY A 209 -17.02 -8.79 -24.08
N ASP A 210 -18.31 -8.66 -24.26
CA ASP A 210 -18.98 -7.64 -25.04
C ASP A 210 -20.50 -7.84 -24.82
N ASP A 211 -21.28 -6.76 -24.78
CA ASP A 211 -22.74 -6.83 -24.72
C ASP A 211 -23.39 -7.10 -26.09
N GLY A 212 -22.58 -7.12 -27.16
CA GLY A 212 -22.99 -7.46 -28.52
C GLY A 212 -23.91 -6.43 -29.17
N ARG A 213 -24.03 -5.23 -28.59
CA ARG A 213 -24.93 -4.16 -29.08
C ARG A 213 -24.27 -3.24 -30.09
N HIS A 214 -23.00 -3.46 -30.42
CA HIS A 214 -22.21 -2.66 -31.34
C HIS A 214 -22.68 -2.81 -32.80
N GLY A 215 -22.55 -1.74 -33.58
CA GLY A 215 -22.92 -1.73 -35.01
C GLY A 215 -24.42 -1.59 -35.31
N ARG A 216 -25.30 -1.46 -34.32
CA ARG A 216 -26.70 -1.06 -34.56
C ARG A 216 -26.73 0.41 -34.95
N LYS A 217 -26.87 0.70 -36.25
CA LYS A 217 -27.38 1.99 -36.70
C LYS A 217 -28.73 2.19 -36.03
N VAL A 218 -28.87 3.26 -35.26
CA VAL A 218 -30.18 3.69 -34.77
C VAL A 218 -30.97 4.07 -36.03
N GLU A 219 -31.90 3.20 -36.45
CA GLU A 219 -32.93 3.55 -37.44
C GLU A 219 -34.01 4.42 -36.80
#